data_AF-A0A1X2G6A1-F1
#
_entry.id   AF-A0A1X2G6A1-F1
#
_cell.length_a   1.000
_cell.length_b   1.000
_cell.length_c   1.000
_cell.angle_alpha   90.00
_cell.angle_beta   90.00
_cell.angle_gamma   90.00
#
_symmetry.space_group_name_H-M   'P 1'
#
loop_
_entity.id
_entity.type
_entity.pdbx_description
1 polymer ?
#
loop_
_entity_poly.entity_id
_entity_poly.type
_entity_poly.pdbx_seq_one_letter_code
_entity_poly.pdbx_strand_id
1 'polypeptide(L)'
;MSTKPKVYIIIYSLYKHVYQLAENIAQGVNANGCEATVFQCEETLPDSVLEKMHVSERLDLPTITAEELANADGILFGMPTRFGLFPSQMKALLDATGKLWAQGSLGQKFVGTFFCSASQHGGQETTAWNAITYFSHHGMLYVPFGFASKHMNNSTKVIGGSAYGAGTIANGDGSRQPIPEELEIAQQQGQTFAKICLTYHRGKMAIASSLDPSKAVDTEDGAADATGTDASTADKDAIGSETGATEANTGTADTGATGASDNGPVAAVAAAVGAGVAGAGAAVASATSGTNKATADYQPDGIGPTDTSGMTGMDAPVASGGTAAAIADAPAEVPKKKSRGMWFCCGRADDLD
;
A
#
# COMPACT_ATOMS: atom_id res chain seq x y z
N MET A 1 -0.88 30.58 -15.86
CA MET A 1 -1.03 30.23 -14.44
C MET A 1 -0.78 28.74 -14.32
N SER A 2 0.17 28.29 -13.48
CA SER A 2 0.36 26.85 -13.24
C SER A 2 -0.89 26.33 -12.54
N THR A 3 -1.66 25.47 -13.23
CA THR A 3 -2.85 24.82 -12.65
C THR A 3 -2.40 23.89 -11.54
N LYS A 4 -3.02 24.01 -10.35
CA LYS A 4 -2.71 23.13 -9.22
C LYS A 4 -3.00 21.67 -9.61
N PRO A 5 -2.16 20.70 -9.19
CA PRO A 5 -2.46 19.30 -9.44
C PRO A 5 -3.78 18.90 -8.78
N LYS A 6 -4.62 18.16 -9.51
CA LYS A 6 -5.93 17.69 -9.05
C LYS A 6 -5.81 16.36 -8.36
N VAL A 7 -6.34 16.24 -7.16
CA VAL A 7 -6.37 15.01 -6.39
C VAL A 7 -7.81 14.61 -6.13
N TYR A 8 -8.23 13.48 -6.68
CA TYR A 8 -9.57 12.96 -6.48
C TYR A 8 -9.56 11.98 -5.31
N ILE A 9 -10.47 12.18 -4.36
CA ILE A 9 -10.66 11.30 -3.21
C ILE A 9 -11.96 10.55 -3.46
N ILE A 10 -11.86 9.28 -3.84
CA ILE A 10 -12.99 8.48 -4.28
C ILE A 10 -13.33 7.49 -3.19
N ILE A 11 -14.55 7.57 -2.67
CA ILE A 11 -14.96 6.77 -1.52
C ILE A 11 -16.20 5.94 -1.80
N TYR A 12 -16.32 4.88 -1.02
CA TYR A 12 -17.61 4.29 -0.69
C TYR A 12 -17.81 4.38 0.82
N SER A 13 -18.96 4.84 1.30
CA SER A 13 -19.20 4.91 2.75
C SER A 13 -20.68 4.85 3.08
N LEU A 14 -21.10 3.81 3.80
CA LEU A 14 -22.48 3.67 4.28
C LEU A 14 -22.70 4.37 5.63
N TYR A 15 -21.77 4.19 6.57
CA TYR A 15 -21.90 4.66 7.95
C TYR A 15 -20.93 5.81 8.27
N LYS A 16 -20.55 6.61 7.25
CA LYS A 16 -19.74 7.83 7.36
C LYS A 16 -18.31 7.71 7.94
N HIS A 17 -17.85 6.55 8.41
CA HIS A 17 -16.49 6.34 8.92
C HIS A 17 -15.39 6.70 7.90
N VAL A 18 -15.48 6.14 6.69
CA VAL A 18 -14.55 6.42 5.58
C VAL A 18 -14.68 7.87 5.11
N TYR A 19 -15.91 8.41 5.12
CA TYR A 19 -16.15 9.81 4.76
C TYR A 19 -15.41 10.78 5.69
N GLN A 20 -15.46 10.59 7.01
CA GLN A 20 -14.72 11.42 7.96
C GLN A 20 -13.19 11.38 7.73
N LEU A 21 -12.63 10.22 7.39
CA LEU A 21 -11.22 10.12 6.98
C LEU A 21 -10.97 10.90 5.68
N ALA A 22 -11.86 10.78 4.69
CA ALA A 22 -11.76 11.45 3.40
C ALA A 22 -11.77 12.98 3.53
N GLU A 23 -12.61 13.53 4.41
CA GLU A 23 -12.63 14.97 4.70
C GLU A 23 -11.29 15.46 5.26
N ASN A 24 -10.70 14.70 6.18
CA ASN A 24 -9.40 15.05 6.77
C ASN A 24 -8.26 14.91 5.76
N ILE A 25 -8.29 13.87 4.92
CA ILE A 25 -7.37 13.73 3.79
C ILE A 25 -7.49 14.93 2.84
N ALA A 26 -8.71 15.33 2.48
CA ALA A 26 -8.96 16.47 1.60
C ALA A 26 -8.40 17.77 2.18
N GLN A 27 -8.56 18.00 3.48
CA GLN A 27 -7.93 19.14 4.17
C GLN A 27 -6.40 19.08 4.06
N GLY A 28 -5.80 17.91 4.29
CA GLY A 28 -4.36 17.70 4.15
C GLY A 28 -3.85 17.99 2.74
N VAL A 29 -4.57 17.55 1.72
CA VAL A 29 -4.25 17.80 0.31
C VAL A 29 -4.35 19.28 -0.03
N ASN A 30 -5.47 19.92 0.29
CA ASN A 30 -5.73 21.33 -0.03
C ASN A 30 -4.73 22.27 0.64
N ALA A 31 -4.30 21.96 1.87
CA ALA A 31 -3.29 22.72 2.58
C ALA A 31 -1.89 22.64 1.95
N ASN A 32 -1.65 21.71 1.01
CA ASN A 32 -0.32 21.43 0.45
C ASN A 32 -0.22 21.68 -1.07
N GLY A 33 -1.04 22.60 -1.60
CA GLY A 33 -0.87 23.14 -2.96
C GLY A 33 -1.48 22.30 -4.08
N CYS A 34 -2.20 21.23 -3.74
CA CYS A 34 -3.08 20.48 -4.64
C CYS A 34 -4.54 20.92 -4.46
N GLU A 35 -5.39 20.54 -5.40
CA GLU A 35 -6.84 20.75 -5.32
C GLU A 35 -7.52 19.40 -5.09
N ALA A 36 -8.19 19.25 -3.94
CA ALA A 36 -8.88 18.02 -3.58
C ALA A 36 -10.37 18.09 -3.95
N THR A 37 -10.90 17.03 -4.55
CA THR A 37 -12.34 16.84 -4.74
C THR A 37 -12.75 15.47 -4.23
N VAL A 38 -13.76 15.42 -3.36
CA VAL A 38 -14.29 14.16 -2.81
C VAL A 38 -15.45 13.70 -3.66
N PHE A 39 -15.37 12.47 -4.14
CA PHE A 39 -16.41 11.81 -4.92
C PHE A 39 -16.85 10.52 -4.25
N GLN A 40 -18.07 10.07 -4.56
CA GLN A 40 -18.55 8.75 -4.19
C GLN A 40 -18.69 7.81 -5.40
N CYS A 41 -18.50 6.52 -5.17
CA CYS A 41 -18.89 5.50 -6.15
C CYS A 41 -20.42 5.37 -6.20
N GLU A 42 -20.93 4.87 -7.33
CA GLU A 42 -22.35 4.54 -7.45
C GLU A 42 -22.72 3.39 -6.49
N GLU A 43 -23.93 3.48 -5.92
CA GLU A 43 -24.46 2.44 -5.05
C GLU A 43 -25.00 1.27 -5.88
N THR A 44 -24.67 0.05 -5.48
CA THR A 44 -25.07 -1.19 -6.18
C THR A 44 -26.18 -1.96 -5.46
N LEU A 45 -26.40 -1.67 -4.17
CA LEU A 45 -27.45 -2.31 -3.37
C LEU A 45 -28.80 -1.62 -3.62
N PRO A 46 -29.89 -2.39 -3.76
CA PRO A 46 -31.23 -1.81 -3.84
C PRO A 46 -31.61 -1.04 -2.58
N ASP A 47 -32.43 0.01 -2.74
CA ASP A 47 -32.93 0.84 -1.63
C ASP A 47 -33.54 0.01 -0.49
N SER A 48 -34.34 -1.01 -0.83
CA SER A 48 -34.95 -1.92 0.15
C SER A 48 -33.95 -2.71 1.00
N VAL A 49 -32.72 -2.93 0.53
CA VAL A 49 -31.65 -3.56 1.31
C VAL A 49 -30.98 -2.53 2.21
N LEU A 50 -30.74 -1.31 1.69
CA LEU A 50 -30.13 -0.21 2.45
C LEU A 50 -31.02 0.22 3.63
N GLU A 51 -32.33 0.26 3.43
CA GLU A 51 -33.31 0.51 4.50
C GLU A 51 -33.21 -0.53 5.62
N LYS A 52 -33.10 -1.82 5.27
CA LYS A 52 -32.94 -2.91 6.24
C LYS A 52 -31.59 -2.88 6.95
N MET A 53 -30.58 -2.31 6.31
CA MET A 53 -29.27 -2.08 6.90
C MET A 53 -29.23 -0.84 7.81
N HIS A 54 -30.36 -0.14 7.97
CA HIS A 54 -30.46 1.08 8.79
C HIS A 54 -29.43 2.15 8.40
N VAL A 55 -29.17 2.29 7.09
CA VAL A 55 -28.33 3.36 6.57
C VAL A 55 -29.08 4.67 6.80
N SER A 56 -28.59 5.47 7.76
CA SER A 56 -29.33 6.63 8.29
C SER A 56 -29.54 7.72 7.26
N GLU A 57 -28.50 8.06 6.47
CA GLU A 57 -28.55 9.12 5.46
C GLU A 57 -27.52 8.87 4.36
N ARG A 58 -27.88 9.17 3.11
CA ARG A 58 -26.95 9.18 1.98
C ARG A 58 -26.04 10.41 2.05
N LEU A 59 -24.80 10.25 1.57
CA LEU A 59 -23.87 11.35 1.44
C LEU A 59 -24.26 12.22 0.25
N ASP A 60 -24.26 13.53 0.46
CA ASP A 60 -24.42 14.54 -0.59
C ASP A 60 -23.06 14.81 -1.24
N LEU A 61 -22.57 13.83 -2.01
CA LEU A 61 -21.32 13.90 -2.74
C LEU A 61 -21.57 13.64 -4.23
N PRO A 62 -20.80 14.27 -5.13
CA PRO A 62 -20.87 13.95 -6.54
C PRO A 62 -20.45 12.49 -6.79
N THR A 63 -21.21 11.79 -7.63
CA THR A 63 -20.84 10.46 -8.10
C THR A 63 -19.83 10.56 -9.23
N ILE A 64 -18.72 9.83 -9.16
CA ILE A 64 -17.69 9.81 -10.20
C ILE A 64 -18.00 8.75 -11.26
N THR A 65 -17.78 9.06 -12.54
CA THR A 65 -17.76 8.05 -13.61
C THR A 65 -16.35 7.53 -13.89
N ALA A 66 -16.25 6.39 -14.57
CA ALA A 66 -14.96 5.80 -14.92
C ALA A 66 -14.10 6.77 -15.75
N GLU A 67 -14.67 7.47 -16.73
CA GLU A 67 -13.96 8.38 -17.63
C GLU A 67 -13.35 9.57 -16.88
N GLU A 68 -14.02 10.05 -15.84
CA GLU A 68 -13.57 11.22 -15.07
C GLU A 68 -12.29 10.95 -14.28
N LEU A 69 -11.96 9.68 -14.01
CA LEU A 69 -10.70 9.29 -13.36
C LEU A 69 -9.47 9.81 -14.12
N ALA A 70 -9.56 9.94 -15.45
CA ALA A 70 -8.47 10.44 -16.28
C ALA A 70 -8.11 11.91 -16.00
N ASN A 71 -9.04 12.67 -15.41
CA ASN A 71 -8.87 14.11 -15.12
C ASN A 71 -8.05 14.38 -13.86
N ALA A 72 -7.80 13.37 -13.03
CA ALA A 72 -7.02 13.50 -11.80
C ALA A 72 -5.52 13.37 -12.07
N ASP A 73 -4.70 14.09 -11.32
CA ASP A 73 -3.25 13.89 -11.28
C ASP A 73 -2.85 12.86 -10.20
N GLY A 74 -3.66 12.75 -9.16
CA GLY A 74 -3.56 11.72 -8.14
C GLY A 74 -4.93 11.27 -7.63
N ILE A 75 -5.04 10.02 -7.18
CA ILE A 75 -6.29 9.43 -6.72
C ILE A 75 -6.08 8.77 -5.35
N LEU A 76 -6.96 9.05 -4.39
CA LEU A 76 -6.98 8.38 -3.09
C LEU A 76 -8.30 7.59 -2.96
N PHE A 77 -8.20 6.28 -2.83
CA PHE A 77 -9.36 5.39 -2.70
C PHE A 77 -9.68 5.08 -1.24
N GLY A 78 -10.87 5.47 -0.80
CA GLY A 78 -11.40 5.19 0.54
C GLY A 78 -12.37 4.02 0.53
N MET A 79 -12.03 2.92 1.20
CA MET A 79 -12.75 1.65 1.08
C MET A 79 -13.07 1.03 2.45
N PRO A 80 -14.35 0.83 2.81
CA PRO A 80 -14.71 -0.01 3.94
C PRO A 80 -14.45 -1.45 3.55
N THR A 81 -13.71 -2.17 4.39
CA THR A 81 -13.32 -3.54 4.06
C THR A 81 -14.55 -4.45 3.94
N ARG A 82 -14.47 -5.41 3.02
CA ARG A 82 -15.35 -6.56 2.88
C ARG A 82 -14.46 -7.81 2.86
N PHE A 83 -14.25 -8.38 4.04
CA PHE A 83 -13.43 -9.58 4.25
C PHE A 83 -11.98 -9.46 3.71
N GLY A 84 -11.36 -8.29 3.87
CA GLY A 84 -10.00 -8.04 3.36
C GLY A 84 -9.94 -7.65 1.88
N LEU A 85 -11.10 -7.45 1.24
CA LEU A 85 -11.25 -6.88 -0.10
C LEU A 85 -11.95 -5.52 -0.02
N PHE A 86 -11.90 -4.79 -1.13
CA PHE A 86 -12.71 -3.59 -1.33
C PHE A 86 -14.15 -3.94 -1.73
N PRO A 87 -15.14 -3.06 -1.47
CA PRO A 87 -16.55 -3.38 -1.65
C PRO A 87 -16.94 -3.50 -3.13
N SER A 88 -18.06 -4.16 -3.42
CA SER A 88 -18.56 -4.40 -4.78
C SER A 88 -18.82 -3.10 -5.55
N GLN A 89 -19.23 -2.03 -4.86
CA GLN A 89 -19.43 -0.70 -5.42
C GLN A 89 -18.14 -0.11 -5.98
N MET A 90 -17.05 -0.23 -5.21
CA MET A 90 -15.72 0.16 -5.68
C MET A 90 -15.28 -0.76 -6.84
N LYS A 91 -15.50 -2.08 -6.72
CA LYS A 91 -15.18 -3.03 -7.79
C LYS A 91 -15.90 -2.73 -9.10
N ALA A 92 -17.18 -2.32 -9.04
CA ALA A 92 -17.96 -1.95 -10.22
C ALA A 92 -17.36 -0.73 -10.94
N LEU A 93 -16.98 0.32 -10.20
CA LEU A 93 -16.28 1.47 -10.76
C LEU A 93 -14.96 1.05 -11.42
N LEU A 94 -14.17 0.22 -10.72
CA LEU A 94 -12.88 -0.24 -11.23
C LEU A 94 -13.03 -1.15 -12.46
N ASP A 95 -14.07 -1.97 -12.54
CA ASP A 95 -14.34 -2.84 -13.70
C ASP A 95 -14.79 -2.05 -14.94
N ALA A 96 -15.39 -0.88 -14.74
CA ALA A 96 -15.82 0.00 -15.83
C ALA A 96 -14.66 0.71 -16.55
N THR A 97 -13.42 0.63 -16.06
CA THR A 97 -12.28 1.37 -16.62
C THR A 97 -11.56 0.65 -17.77
N GLY A 98 -12.10 -0.46 -18.31
CA GLY A 98 -11.43 -1.25 -19.36
C GLY A 98 -10.97 -0.43 -20.57
N LYS A 99 -11.72 0.62 -20.94
CA LYS A 99 -11.32 1.57 -21.99
C LYS A 99 -10.09 2.40 -21.58
N LEU A 100 -10.07 2.93 -20.36
CA LEU A 100 -8.93 3.70 -19.84
C LEU A 100 -7.68 2.84 -19.70
N TRP A 101 -7.85 1.55 -19.33
CA TRP A 101 -6.77 0.58 -19.31
C TRP A 101 -6.16 0.41 -20.71
N ALA A 102 -6.98 0.13 -21.72
CA ALA A 102 -6.52 -0.07 -23.09
C ALA A 102 -5.80 1.16 -23.67
N GLN A 103 -6.17 2.36 -23.21
CA GLN A 103 -5.57 3.63 -23.63
C GLN A 103 -4.36 4.06 -22.78
N GLY A 104 -4.07 3.35 -21.68
CA GLY A 104 -3.04 3.75 -20.72
C GLY A 104 -3.33 5.08 -20.03
N SER A 105 -4.58 5.54 -19.99
CA SER A 105 -4.95 6.89 -19.55
C SER A 105 -4.73 7.15 -18.06
N LEU A 106 -4.69 6.08 -17.24
CA LEU A 106 -4.36 6.18 -15.81
C LEU A 106 -2.87 5.98 -15.53
N GLY A 107 -2.06 5.69 -16.56
CA GLY A 107 -0.64 5.47 -16.42
C GLY A 107 0.07 6.68 -15.81
N GLN A 108 1.03 6.41 -14.93
CA GLN A 108 1.84 7.40 -14.21
C GLN A 108 1.07 8.37 -13.28
N LYS A 109 -0.25 8.19 -13.11
CA LYS A 109 -1.01 8.92 -12.09
C LYS A 109 -0.70 8.33 -10.71
N PHE A 110 -0.65 9.19 -9.69
CA PHE A 110 -0.41 8.73 -8.33
C PHE A 110 -1.67 8.10 -7.75
N VAL A 111 -1.49 7.05 -6.95
CA VAL A 111 -2.61 6.39 -6.27
C VAL A 111 -2.26 6.02 -4.84
N GLY A 112 -3.20 6.20 -3.92
CA GLY A 112 -3.07 5.72 -2.55
C GLY A 112 -4.42 5.22 -2.03
N THR A 113 -4.40 4.61 -0.85
CA THR A 113 -5.57 3.98 -0.24
C THR A 113 -5.75 4.38 1.20
N PHE A 114 -6.99 4.32 1.68
CA PHE A 114 -7.33 4.40 3.09
C PHE A 114 -8.60 3.57 3.35
N PHE A 115 -8.80 3.11 4.58
CA PHE A 115 -9.78 2.05 4.83
C PHE A 115 -10.43 2.09 6.21
N CYS A 116 -11.50 1.33 6.34
CA CYS A 116 -12.20 1.12 7.60
C CYS A 116 -12.44 -0.38 7.80
N SER A 117 -12.18 -0.91 9.00
CA SER A 117 -12.51 -2.29 9.38
C SER A 117 -13.33 -2.32 10.67
N ALA A 118 -14.03 -3.43 10.90
CA ALA A 118 -14.75 -3.64 12.16
C ALA A 118 -13.79 -4.05 13.30
N SER A 119 -12.78 -4.87 13.01
CA SER A 119 -11.82 -5.41 13.98
C SER A 119 -10.39 -4.95 13.67
N GLN A 120 -9.50 -5.05 14.68
CA GLN A 120 -8.14 -4.50 14.63
C GLN A 120 -7.29 -4.98 13.43
N HIS A 121 -7.41 -6.24 13.05
CA HIS A 121 -6.62 -6.83 11.97
C HIS A 121 -7.47 -7.38 10.82
N GLY A 122 -8.78 -7.15 10.86
CA GLY A 122 -9.75 -7.66 9.88
C GLY A 122 -9.76 -6.87 8.58
N GLY A 123 -8.60 -6.71 7.92
CA GLY A 123 -8.48 -6.05 6.63
C GLY A 123 -7.84 -4.66 6.62
N GLN A 124 -7.18 -4.23 7.71
CA GLN A 124 -6.42 -2.97 7.77
C GLN A 124 -5.18 -2.95 6.85
N GLU A 125 -4.79 -4.09 6.28
CA GLU A 125 -3.65 -4.18 5.36
C GLU A 125 -4.07 -4.85 4.04
N THR A 126 -4.74 -6.00 4.15
CA THR A 126 -5.10 -6.81 2.98
C THR A 126 -6.07 -6.11 2.02
N THR A 127 -6.92 -5.20 2.51
CA THR A 127 -7.82 -4.40 1.64
C THR A 127 -7.02 -3.58 0.64
N ALA A 128 -5.92 -2.97 1.08
CA ALA A 128 -5.03 -2.19 0.22
C ALA A 128 -4.24 -3.11 -0.73
N TRP A 129 -3.67 -4.21 -0.22
CA TRP A 129 -2.95 -5.20 -1.04
C TRP A 129 -3.75 -5.69 -2.24
N ASN A 130 -5.02 -6.02 -2.03
CA ASN A 130 -5.86 -6.48 -3.12
C ASN A 130 -6.12 -5.37 -4.16
N ALA A 131 -6.21 -4.10 -3.75
CA ALA A 131 -6.36 -2.97 -4.68
C ALA A 131 -5.07 -2.66 -5.46
N ILE A 132 -3.89 -2.92 -4.89
CA ILE A 132 -2.60 -2.67 -5.56
C ILE A 132 -2.46 -3.45 -6.87
N THR A 133 -3.02 -4.65 -6.95
CA THR A 133 -3.03 -5.44 -8.19
C THR A 133 -3.67 -4.66 -9.34
N TYR A 134 -4.81 -4.03 -9.10
CA TYR A 134 -5.51 -3.21 -10.08
C TYR A 134 -4.71 -1.97 -10.48
N PHE A 135 -4.13 -1.26 -9.51
CA PHE A 135 -3.29 -0.09 -9.78
C PHE A 135 -2.09 -0.44 -10.65
N SER A 136 -1.49 -1.60 -10.41
CA SER A 136 -0.34 -2.10 -11.19
C SER A 136 -0.74 -2.38 -12.65
N HIS A 137 -1.89 -2.98 -12.89
CA HIS A 137 -2.41 -3.24 -14.24
C HIS A 137 -2.69 -1.96 -15.04
N HIS A 138 -3.05 -0.87 -14.38
CA HIS A 138 -3.23 0.45 -15.00
C HIS A 138 -1.93 1.26 -15.13
N GLY A 139 -0.80 0.77 -14.60
CA GLY A 139 0.46 1.50 -14.59
C GLY A 139 0.47 2.73 -13.68
N MET A 140 -0.36 2.74 -12.64
CA MET A 140 -0.42 3.82 -11.65
C MET A 140 0.73 3.73 -10.66
N LEU A 141 1.15 4.86 -10.12
CA LEU A 141 2.24 4.96 -9.14
C LEU A 141 1.66 4.90 -7.73
N TYR A 142 1.78 3.74 -7.08
CA TYR A 142 1.30 3.57 -5.71
C TYR A 142 2.16 4.35 -4.71
N VAL A 143 1.52 5.22 -3.93
CA VAL A 143 2.13 6.03 -2.88
C VAL A 143 1.68 5.47 -1.52
N PRO A 144 2.53 4.67 -0.84
CA PRO A 144 2.23 4.22 0.51
C PRO A 144 2.24 5.41 1.47
N PHE A 145 1.45 5.32 2.54
CA PHE A 145 1.52 6.30 3.62
C PHE A 145 2.81 6.13 4.45
N GLY A 146 3.22 4.88 4.67
CA GLY A 146 4.33 4.52 5.54
C GLY A 146 4.03 4.84 7.01
N PHE A 147 5.07 5.19 7.76
CA PHE A 147 5.01 5.51 9.19
C PHE A 147 5.26 7.00 9.47
N ALA A 148 4.81 7.88 8.55
CA ALA A 148 5.04 9.32 8.66
C ALA A 148 4.41 9.94 9.92
N SER A 149 3.31 9.36 10.42
CA SER A 149 2.68 9.81 11.66
C SER A 149 3.31 9.16 12.89
N LYS A 150 3.52 9.97 13.94
CA LYS A 150 3.91 9.51 15.28
C LYS A 150 2.91 8.49 15.87
N HIS A 151 1.64 8.54 15.43
CA HIS A 151 0.58 7.68 15.94
C HIS A 151 0.67 6.24 15.40
N MET A 152 1.36 6.01 14.28
CA MET A 152 1.49 4.68 13.68
C MET A 152 2.28 3.68 14.56
N ASN A 153 3.12 4.19 15.46
CA ASN A 153 3.90 3.38 16.38
C ASN A 153 3.29 3.34 17.80
N ASN A 154 2.08 3.88 17.96
CA ASN A 154 1.44 3.94 19.26
C ASN A 154 0.64 2.66 19.55
N SER A 155 1.12 1.86 20.49
CA SER A 155 0.44 0.64 20.97
C SER A 155 -0.32 0.82 22.28
N THR A 156 -0.43 2.05 22.81
CA THR A 156 -1.19 2.33 24.04
C THR A 156 -2.70 2.35 23.83
N LYS A 157 -3.14 2.54 22.58
CA LYS A 157 -4.53 2.55 22.16
C LYS A 157 -4.67 1.75 20.88
N VAL A 158 -5.88 1.27 20.63
CA VAL A 158 -6.26 0.67 19.35
C VAL A 158 -6.48 1.79 18.34
N ILE A 159 -5.59 1.88 17.35
CA ILE A 159 -5.59 2.88 16.28
C ILE A 159 -5.62 2.14 14.94
N GLY A 160 -6.53 2.53 14.05
CA GLY A 160 -6.58 2.03 12.67
C GLY A 160 -5.51 2.65 11.78
N GLY A 161 -5.29 2.01 10.62
CA GLY A 161 -4.28 2.39 9.66
C GLY A 161 -3.11 1.41 9.60
N SER A 162 -2.35 1.49 8.52
CA SER A 162 -1.15 0.70 8.29
C SER A 162 -0.18 1.47 7.38
N ALA A 163 0.96 0.88 7.04
CA ALA A 163 1.89 1.48 6.07
C ALA A 163 1.24 1.73 4.69
N TYR A 164 0.13 1.04 4.39
CA TYR A 164 -0.62 1.16 3.14
C TYR A 164 -1.59 2.35 3.11
N GLY A 165 -1.87 2.98 4.26
CA GLY A 165 -2.84 4.07 4.32
C GLY A 165 -3.35 4.37 5.71
N ALA A 166 -3.95 5.54 5.85
CA ALA A 166 -4.76 5.86 7.02
C ALA A 166 -5.92 4.87 7.14
N GLY A 167 -6.34 4.63 8.37
CA GLY A 167 -7.49 3.79 8.61
C GLY A 167 -8.18 4.07 9.92
N THR A 168 -9.37 3.51 10.06
CA THR A 168 -10.18 3.57 11.28
C THR A 168 -10.80 2.23 11.60
N ILE A 169 -11.14 2.02 12.87
CA ILE A 169 -11.79 0.82 13.38
C ILE A 169 -13.20 1.18 13.85
N ALA A 170 -14.21 0.50 13.33
CA ALA A 170 -15.62 0.81 13.58
C ALA A 170 -16.28 -0.02 14.69
N ASN A 171 -15.56 -0.97 15.31
CA ASN A 171 -16.14 -2.08 16.11
C ASN A 171 -17.03 -3.02 15.27
N GLY A 172 -17.40 -4.16 15.86
CA GLY A 172 -18.29 -5.15 15.24
C GLY A 172 -19.72 -4.65 15.02
N ASP A 173 -20.16 -3.68 15.81
CA ASP A 173 -21.49 -3.04 15.75
C ASP A 173 -21.48 -1.73 14.95
N GLY A 174 -20.32 -1.25 14.50
CA GLY A 174 -20.20 0.03 13.80
C GLY A 174 -20.30 1.27 14.70
N SER A 175 -20.26 1.12 16.02
CA SER A 175 -20.48 2.24 16.96
C SER A 175 -19.24 3.13 17.14
N ARG A 176 -18.03 2.60 16.95
CA ARG A 176 -16.79 3.36 17.19
C ARG A 176 -16.54 4.31 16.03
N GLN A 177 -16.64 5.61 16.30
CA GLN A 177 -16.24 6.65 15.35
C GLN A 177 -14.72 6.78 15.27
N PRO A 178 -14.19 7.30 14.15
CA PRO A 178 -12.79 7.70 14.04
C PRO A 178 -12.34 8.56 15.21
N ILE A 179 -11.23 8.17 15.84
CA ILE A 179 -10.65 8.92 16.97
C ILE A 179 -9.71 10.02 16.45
N PRO A 180 -9.39 11.05 17.25
CA PRO A 180 -8.53 12.16 16.83
C PRO A 180 -7.19 11.70 16.23
N GLU A 181 -6.55 10.68 16.80
CA GLU A 181 -5.29 10.15 16.30
C GLU A 181 -5.42 9.56 14.88
N GLU A 182 -6.55 8.90 14.55
CA GLU A 182 -6.83 8.36 13.21
C GLU A 182 -7.11 9.49 12.19
N LEU A 183 -7.80 10.54 12.63
CA LEU A 183 -8.08 11.73 11.81
C LEU A 183 -6.79 12.52 11.51
N GLU A 184 -5.89 12.65 12.50
CA GLU A 184 -4.57 13.26 12.31
C GLU A 184 -3.72 12.45 11.32
N ILE A 185 -3.74 11.11 11.40
CA ILE A 185 -3.09 10.23 10.43
C ILE A 185 -3.64 10.48 9.02
N ALA A 186 -4.98 10.53 8.87
CA ALA A 186 -5.64 10.77 7.60
C ALA A 186 -5.25 12.14 7.01
N GLN A 187 -5.23 13.19 7.83
CA GLN A 187 -4.79 14.50 7.38
C GLN A 187 -3.32 14.46 6.91
N GLN A 188 -2.42 13.84 7.67
CA GLN A 188 -1.00 13.70 7.31
C GLN A 188 -0.78 12.87 6.03
N GLN A 189 -1.62 11.87 5.78
CA GLN A 189 -1.60 11.14 4.51
C GLN A 189 -1.89 12.07 3.34
N GLY A 190 -2.94 12.90 3.44
CA GLY A 190 -3.26 13.90 2.43
C GLY A 190 -2.12 14.88 2.18
N GLN A 191 -1.47 15.36 3.24
CA GLN A 191 -0.31 16.26 3.15
C GLN A 191 0.87 15.60 2.40
N THR A 192 1.20 14.36 2.76
CA THR A 192 2.34 13.63 2.18
C THR A 192 2.09 13.29 0.71
N PHE A 193 0.88 12.83 0.39
CA PHE A 193 0.46 12.53 -0.97
C PHE A 193 0.50 13.78 -1.88
N ALA A 194 -0.01 14.91 -1.40
CA ALA A 194 0.01 16.17 -2.14
C ALA A 194 1.44 16.67 -2.40
N LYS A 195 2.35 16.54 -1.42
CA LYS A 195 3.77 16.91 -1.62
C LYS A 195 4.43 16.10 -2.73
N ILE A 196 4.15 14.80 -2.82
CA ILE A 196 4.66 13.94 -3.89
C ILE A 196 4.10 14.37 -5.24
N CYS A 197 2.77 14.53 -5.34
CA CYS A 197 2.11 14.99 -6.55
C CYS A 197 2.70 16.34 -7.03
N LEU A 198 2.81 17.31 -6.12
CA LEU A 198 3.35 18.63 -6.43
C LEU A 198 4.81 18.60 -6.87
N THR A 199 5.64 17.79 -6.22
CA THR A 199 7.05 17.63 -6.57
C THR A 199 7.21 17.04 -7.97
N TYR A 200 6.43 16.01 -8.29
CA TYR A 200 6.43 15.41 -9.63
C TYR A 200 6.01 16.41 -10.71
N HIS A 201 4.95 17.19 -10.47
CA HIS A 201 4.48 18.20 -11.43
C HIS A 201 5.51 19.30 -11.65
N ARG A 202 6.13 19.79 -10.58
CA ARG A 202 7.22 20.78 -10.67
C ARG A 202 8.41 20.23 -11.46
N GLY A 203 8.82 18.99 -11.20
CA GLY A 203 9.90 18.32 -11.93
C GLY A 203 9.57 18.17 -13.41
N LYS A 204 8.35 17.71 -13.75
CA LYS A 204 7.88 17.58 -15.13
C LYS A 204 7.91 18.93 -15.86
N MET A 205 7.47 20.01 -15.21
CA MET A 205 7.53 21.36 -15.79
C MET A 205 8.97 21.85 -15.97
N ALA A 206 9.86 21.60 -15.02
CA ALA A 206 11.26 21.99 -15.12
C ALA A 206 11.96 21.28 -16.28
N ILE A 207 11.77 19.96 -16.42
CA ILE A 207 12.32 19.16 -17.53
C ILE A 207 11.77 19.65 -18.88
N ALA A 208 10.45 19.89 -18.96
CA ALA A 208 9.85 20.42 -20.17
C ALA A 208 10.44 21.78 -20.58
N SER A 209 10.73 22.65 -19.60
CA SER A 209 11.37 23.95 -19.89
C SER A 209 12.86 23.83 -20.24
N SER A 210 13.58 22.82 -19.76
CA SER A 210 15.01 22.64 -20.10
C SER A 210 15.21 21.98 -21.47
N LEU A 211 14.20 21.27 -21.97
CA LEU A 211 14.22 20.60 -23.28
C LEU A 211 13.66 21.47 -24.41
N ASP A 212 13.18 22.67 -24.12
CA ASP A 212 12.68 23.63 -25.12
C ASP A 212 13.87 24.23 -25.91
N PRO A 213 14.05 23.87 -27.20
CA PRO A 213 15.17 24.34 -28.00
C PRO A 213 15.17 25.87 -28.22
N SER A 214 14.01 26.52 -28.04
CA SER A 214 13.88 27.98 -28.21
C SER A 214 14.49 28.80 -27.07
N LYS A 215 14.86 28.16 -25.95
CA LYS A 215 15.59 28.78 -24.83
C LYS A 215 17.09 28.44 -24.80
N ALA A 216 17.59 27.71 -25.80
CA ALA A 216 19.00 27.30 -25.89
C ALA A 216 19.90 28.35 -26.58
N VAL A 217 19.39 29.53 -26.88
CA VAL A 217 20.16 30.64 -27.44
C VAL A 217 20.31 31.70 -26.35
N ASP A 218 21.50 31.75 -25.74
CA ASP A 218 22.18 32.93 -25.16
C ASP A 218 23.26 32.50 -24.15
N THR A 219 24.23 31.69 -24.59
CA THR A 219 25.59 31.66 -23.98
C THR A 219 26.61 31.24 -25.04
N GLU A 220 26.79 32.07 -26.04
CA GLU A 220 28.08 32.18 -26.74
C GLU A 220 28.44 33.66 -26.75
N ASP A 221 29.31 34.07 -25.81
CA ASP A 221 30.32 35.09 -26.06
C ASP A 221 31.31 35.09 -24.90
N GLY A 222 32.57 34.76 -25.19
CA GLY A 222 33.66 34.85 -24.22
C GLY A 222 34.79 33.83 -24.36
N ALA A 223 35.17 33.44 -25.57
CA ALA A 223 36.50 32.88 -25.78
C ALA A 223 37.54 34.02 -25.76
N ALA A 224 38.36 34.08 -24.71
CA ALA A 224 39.61 34.83 -24.72
C ALA A 224 40.71 33.99 -24.05
N ASP A 225 41.60 33.54 -24.91
CA ASP A 225 42.93 32.98 -24.66
C ASP A 225 43.77 33.89 -23.75
N ALA A 226 44.41 33.32 -22.74
CA ALA A 226 45.56 33.90 -22.06
C ALA A 226 46.44 32.81 -21.44
N THR A 227 47.44 32.41 -22.21
CA THR A 227 48.73 31.88 -21.77
C THR A 227 49.34 32.69 -20.63
N GLY A 228 49.97 32.02 -19.64
CA GLY A 228 50.72 32.69 -18.58
C GLY A 228 51.03 31.83 -17.35
N THR A 229 52.18 31.14 -17.38
CA THR A 229 53.02 30.71 -16.25
C THR A 229 53.16 31.87 -15.22
N ASP A 230 53.27 31.72 -13.89
CA ASP A 230 54.20 30.87 -13.12
C ASP A 230 54.02 31.10 -11.58
N ALA A 231 54.55 30.16 -10.77
CA ALA A 231 54.98 30.24 -9.36
C ALA A 231 53.97 30.66 -8.23
N SER A 232 53.57 29.79 -7.29
CA SER A 232 54.29 29.02 -6.26
C SER A 232 54.50 29.74 -4.91
N THR A 233 53.81 29.23 -3.88
CA THR A 233 54.34 28.89 -2.53
C THR A 233 53.42 27.79 -1.97
N ALA A 234 53.76 26.50 -2.03
CA ALA A 234 54.61 25.74 -1.07
C ALA A 234 54.04 25.81 0.37
N ASP A 235 53.82 24.73 1.13
CA ASP A 235 54.59 23.48 1.17
C ASP A 235 53.91 22.42 2.11
N LYS A 236 54.32 21.14 1.93
CA LYS A 236 54.39 19.99 2.88
C LYS A 236 53.36 18.85 2.86
N ASP A 237 53.63 17.90 1.95
CA ASP A 237 54.13 16.52 2.19
C ASP A 237 53.36 15.51 3.06
N ALA A 238 52.96 14.39 2.43
CA ALA A 238 53.54 13.03 2.57
C ALA A 238 52.70 12.01 1.74
N ILE A 239 53.20 11.48 0.61
CA ILE A 239 53.95 10.22 0.41
C ILE A 239 53.16 8.97 0.87
N GLY A 240 52.92 7.92 0.06
CA GLY A 240 53.61 7.52 -1.17
C GLY A 240 52.84 6.54 -2.06
N SER A 241 53.32 6.47 -3.31
CA SER A 241 53.00 5.50 -4.35
C SER A 241 54.01 4.37 -4.38
N GLU A 242 53.67 3.22 -4.97
CA GLU A 242 54.48 2.50 -5.98
C GLU A 242 53.48 1.76 -6.89
N THR A 243 53.25 2.12 -8.16
CA THR A 243 54.03 1.96 -9.41
C THR A 243 54.24 0.53 -9.89
N GLY A 244 53.88 0.28 -11.16
CA GLY A 244 54.31 -0.88 -11.94
C GLY A 244 53.51 -1.06 -13.23
N ALA A 245 53.83 -0.28 -14.27
CA ALA A 245 53.33 -0.48 -15.63
C ALA A 245 54.42 -1.12 -16.50
N THR A 246 54.03 -2.01 -17.43
CA THR A 246 54.65 -2.42 -18.72
C THR A 246 53.94 -3.71 -19.16
N GLU A 247 53.62 -4.05 -20.40
CA GLU A 247 53.85 -3.54 -21.74
C GLU A 247 52.90 -4.32 -22.68
N ALA A 248 52.63 -3.77 -23.87
CA ALA A 248 51.83 -4.40 -24.92
C ALA A 248 52.65 -5.42 -25.74
N ASN A 249 52.02 -6.49 -26.24
CA ASN A 249 52.34 -6.98 -27.58
C ASN A 249 51.18 -7.75 -28.25
N THR A 250 51.20 -7.58 -29.57
CA THR A 250 50.35 -7.97 -30.69
C THR A 250 50.24 -9.47 -30.98
N GLY A 251 49.18 -9.84 -31.71
CA GLY A 251 49.01 -11.14 -32.38
C GLY A 251 47.68 -11.24 -33.12
N THR A 252 47.72 -11.12 -34.44
CA THR A 252 46.59 -11.14 -35.40
C THR A 252 46.47 -12.51 -36.09
N ALA A 253 45.27 -12.78 -36.65
CA ALA A 253 44.89 -13.71 -37.74
C ALA A 253 44.46 -15.14 -37.34
N ASP A 254 43.51 -15.83 -37.99
CA ASP A 254 42.46 -15.58 -39.01
C ASP A 254 41.71 -16.94 -39.22
N THR A 255 40.64 -16.93 -40.03
CA THR A 255 39.80 -18.01 -40.62
C THR A 255 38.49 -18.30 -39.85
N GLY A 256 37.29 -18.29 -40.43
CA GLY A 256 36.84 -18.12 -41.81
C GLY A 256 35.50 -18.85 -42.03
N ALA A 257 34.40 -18.08 -42.12
CA ALA A 257 33.12 -18.26 -42.86
C ALA A 257 32.31 -19.59 -42.89
N THR A 258 30.99 -19.51 -42.64
CA THR A 258 29.87 -19.54 -43.64
C THR A 258 28.52 -19.99 -43.01
N GLY A 259 27.41 -19.40 -43.48
CA GLY A 259 26.06 -19.96 -43.31
C GLY A 259 24.92 -18.93 -43.17
N ALA A 260 24.17 -18.69 -44.26
CA ALA A 260 22.99 -17.82 -44.34
C ALA A 260 21.67 -18.64 -44.38
N SER A 261 20.53 -17.93 -44.44
CA SER A 261 19.10 -18.35 -44.58
C SER A 261 18.34 -18.51 -43.25
N ASP A 262 17.08 -18.13 -43.07
CA ASP A 262 16.07 -17.51 -43.94
C ASP A 262 14.94 -16.91 -43.08
N ASN A 263 14.21 -15.94 -43.63
CA ASN A 263 12.99 -15.34 -43.06
C ASN A 263 11.75 -16.21 -43.30
N GLY A 264 10.77 -16.18 -42.38
CA GLY A 264 9.42 -16.70 -42.63
C GLY A 264 8.40 -16.33 -41.54
N PRO A 265 7.21 -15.77 -41.86
CA PRO A 265 6.28 -15.17 -40.91
C PRO A 265 5.14 -16.13 -40.49
N VAL A 266 4.49 -15.87 -39.35
CA VAL A 266 3.16 -16.46 -39.05
C VAL A 266 2.11 -15.38 -38.86
N ALA A 267 1.13 -15.44 -39.76
CA ALA A 267 -0.01 -14.57 -39.89
C ALA A 267 -1.19 -15.01 -39.00
N ALA A 268 -2.09 -14.04 -38.78
CA ALA A 268 -3.38 -14.15 -38.12
C ALA A 268 -4.33 -15.19 -38.74
N VAL A 269 -5.23 -15.73 -37.91
CA VAL A 269 -6.47 -16.39 -38.37
C VAL A 269 -7.66 -15.82 -37.59
N ALA A 270 -8.71 -15.54 -38.37
CA ALA A 270 -9.88 -14.75 -38.06
C ALA A 270 -11.03 -15.52 -37.41
N ALA A 271 -12.02 -14.73 -36.97
CA ALA A 271 -13.32 -15.10 -36.44
C ALA A 271 -14.19 -15.94 -37.39
N ALA A 272 -15.12 -16.71 -36.80
CA ALA A 272 -16.29 -17.26 -37.49
C ALA A 272 -17.56 -16.93 -36.69
N VAL A 273 -18.51 -16.32 -37.39
CA VAL A 273 -19.89 -16.02 -36.99
C VAL A 273 -20.77 -17.21 -37.39
N GLY A 274 -21.75 -17.56 -36.55
CA GLY A 274 -22.84 -18.48 -36.92
C GLY A 274 -24.13 -18.11 -36.19
N ALA A 275 -25.15 -17.73 -36.96
CA ALA A 275 -26.52 -17.46 -36.51
C ALA A 275 -27.43 -18.66 -36.83
N GLY A 276 -28.44 -18.93 -35.97
CA GLY A 276 -29.46 -19.96 -36.25
C GLY A 276 -30.53 -20.17 -35.16
N VAL A 277 -31.63 -19.41 -35.25
CA VAL A 277 -33.07 -19.70 -35.01
C VAL A 277 -33.60 -20.70 -33.95
N ALA A 278 -34.46 -20.14 -33.06
CA ALA A 278 -35.83 -20.53 -32.62
C ALA A 278 -36.19 -21.94 -32.09
N GLY A 279 -36.90 -21.99 -30.93
CA GLY A 279 -37.79 -23.09 -30.56
C GLY A 279 -38.13 -23.19 -29.06
N ALA A 280 -39.43 -23.13 -28.73
CA ALA A 280 -40.01 -23.11 -27.39
C ALA A 280 -39.92 -24.44 -26.59
N GLY A 281 -40.08 -24.37 -25.26
CA GLY A 281 -40.38 -25.54 -24.44
C GLY A 281 -40.37 -25.26 -22.93
N ALA A 282 -41.55 -25.00 -22.35
CA ALA A 282 -41.76 -25.06 -20.91
C ALA A 282 -41.82 -26.52 -20.44
N ALA A 283 -41.15 -26.84 -19.33
CA ALA A 283 -41.39 -28.06 -18.56
C ALA A 283 -41.15 -27.80 -17.07
N VAL A 284 -42.11 -28.29 -16.28
CA VAL A 284 -42.26 -28.21 -14.82
C VAL A 284 -41.56 -29.39 -14.13
N ALA A 285 -41.35 -29.26 -12.81
CA ALA A 285 -41.02 -30.26 -11.78
C ALA A 285 -39.51 -30.41 -11.48
N SER A 286 -39.02 -30.64 -10.26
CA SER A 286 -39.60 -31.07 -9.00
C SER A 286 -38.61 -30.71 -7.89
N ALA A 287 -39.10 -30.39 -6.69
CA ALA A 287 -38.27 -30.37 -5.48
C ALA A 287 -37.76 -31.78 -5.18
N THR A 288 -36.50 -31.90 -4.77
CA THR A 288 -36.02 -33.03 -3.97
C THR A 288 -34.88 -32.58 -3.06
N SER A 289 -35.12 -32.70 -1.76
CA SER A 289 -34.14 -32.63 -0.68
C SER A 289 -33.12 -33.77 -0.80
N GLY A 290 -31.83 -33.46 -0.69
CA GLY A 290 -30.76 -34.46 -0.65
C GLY A 290 -29.59 -33.96 0.18
N THR A 291 -29.48 -34.51 1.39
CA THR A 291 -28.37 -34.34 2.35
C THR A 291 -27.05 -34.84 1.76
N ASN A 292 -26.00 -34.00 1.76
CA ASN A 292 -24.64 -34.46 1.47
C ASN A 292 -23.87 -34.74 2.76
N LYS A 293 -23.48 -36.01 2.85
CA LYS A 293 -22.80 -36.72 3.93
C LYS A 293 -21.31 -36.37 3.93
N ALA A 294 -20.76 -36.12 5.11
CA ALA A 294 -19.35 -35.88 5.37
C ALA A 294 -18.48 -37.10 5.00
N THR A 295 -17.27 -36.84 4.48
CA THR A 295 -16.23 -37.85 4.23
C THR A 295 -15.06 -37.69 5.19
N ALA A 296 -14.99 -38.67 6.10
CA ALA A 296 -13.84 -39.38 6.68
C ALA A 296 -12.62 -38.62 7.26
N ASP A 297 -12.40 -38.93 8.54
CA ASP A 297 -11.34 -38.54 9.47
C ASP A 297 -9.94 -39.13 9.16
N TYR A 298 -8.92 -38.38 9.58
CA TYR A 298 -7.55 -38.85 9.83
C TYR A 298 -7.30 -38.83 11.34
N GLN A 299 -6.97 -39.97 11.94
CA GLN A 299 -6.50 -40.09 13.33
C GLN A 299 -5.14 -40.81 13.39
N PRO A 300 -4.19 -40.35 14.22
CA PRO A 300 -3.06 -41.18 14.65
C PRO A 300 -3.40 -41.98 15.93
N ASP A 301 -3.02 -43.26 15.92
CA ASP A 301 -2.98 -44.19 17.05
C ASP A 301 -2.15 -43.61 18.23
N GLY A 302 -2.37 -43.82 19.52
CA GLY A 302 -3.14 -44.79 20.30
C GLY A 302 -2.34 -45.14 21.56
N ILE A 303 -2.78 -44.72 22.76
CA ILE A 303 -2.45 -45.37 24.05
C ILE A 303 -3.72 -45.31 24.92
N GLY A 304 -4.20 -46.50 25.31
CA GLY A 304 -5.47 -46.74 25.99
C GLY A 304 -5.49 -46.50 27.52
N PRO A 305 -6.61 -46.83 28.19
CA PRO A 305 -7.05 -46.16 29.41
C PRO A 305 -6.87 -46.97 30.69
N THR A 306 -6.71 -46.30 31.84
CA THR A 306 -7.03 -46.86 33.16
C THR A 306 -7.74 -45.82 34.05
N ASP A 307 -9.03 -46.08 34.23
CA ASP A 307 -9.79 -46.12 35.49
C ASP A 307 -9.91 -44.86 36.38
N THR A 308 -11.14 -44.41 36.52
CA THR A 308 -11.60 -43.40 37.50
C THR A 308 -12.43 -44.09 38.58
N SER A 309 -11.89 -44.20 39.78
CA SER A 309 -12.66 -44.54 40.98
C SER A 309 -12.02 -43.90 42.22
N GLY A 310 -12.80 -43.14 43.01
CA GLY A 310 -12.36 -42.71 44.34
C GLY A 310 -13.00 -41.42 44.83
N MET A 311 -14.18 -41.55 45.45
CA MET A 311 -14.92 -40.50 46.14
C MET A 311 -14.30 -40.10 47.50
N THR A 312 -14.55 -38.85 47.90
CA THR A 312 -14.84 -38.35 49.28
C THR A 312 -13.79 -38.41 50.40
N GLY A 313 -13.64 -37.30 51.13
CA GLY A 313 -13.17 -37.31 52.53
C GLY A 313 -12.58 -35.97 53.01
N MET A 314 -13.33 -35.24 53.83
CA MET A 314 -12.85 -34.11 54.66
C MET A 314 -11.91 -34.62 55.76
N ASP A 315 -10.90 -33.83 56.13
CA ASP A 315 -10.61 -33.35 57.50
C ASP A 315 -9.13 -32.95 57.68
N ALA A 316 -8.93 -31.73 58.21
CA ALA A 316 -7.65 -31.26 58.73
C ALA A 316 -7.40 -31.83 60.14
N PRO A 317 -6.13 -31.86 60.61
CA PRO A 317 -5.81 -30.93 61.71
C PRO A 317 -4.38 -30.35 61.69
N VAL A 318 -4.17 -29.47 62.67
CA VAL A 318 -3.16 -28.42 62.84
C VAL A 318 -1.87 -28.90 63.55
N ALA A 319 -0.75 -28.28 63.13
CA ALA A 319 0.55 -27.97 63.81
C ALA A 319 1.47 -29.04 64.41
N SER A 320 2.76 -29.01 64.02
CA SER A 320 3.86 -28.34 64.78
C SER A 320 5.27 -28.80 64.34
N GLY A 321 6.25 -27.88 64.34
CA GLY A 321 7.67 -28.20 64.58
C GLY A 321 8.70 -27.84 63.49
N GLY A 322 9.49 -26.78 63.76
CA GLY A 322 10.94 -26.57 63.44
C GLY A 322 11.46 -26.72 62.00
N THR A 323 12.39 -25.94 61.45
CA THR A 323 13.39 -24.99 61.96
C THR A 323 13.91 -24.19 60.77
N ALA A 324 14.32 -22.95 61.02
CA ALA A 324 14.84 -22.00 60.03
C ALA A 324 16.19 -22.42 59.42
N ALA A 325 16.37 -22.16 58.13
CA ALA A 325 17.67 -22.02 57.50
C ALA A 325 17.70 -20.69 56.71
N ALA A 326 18.70 -19.87 57.04
CA ALA A 326 18.91 -18.52 56.55
C ALA A 326 19.26 -18.50 55.06
N ILE A 327 18.68 -17.55 54.32
CA ILE A 327 19.14 -17.13 53.00
C ILE A 327 20.05 -15.91 53.18
N ALA A 328 21.30 -16.07 52.75
CA ALA A 328 22.32 -15.03 52.80
C ALA A 328 22.07 -13.97 51.73
N ASP A 329 22.29 -12.72 52.15
CA ASP A 329 22.19 -11.48 51.38
C ASP A 329 23.31 -11.39 50.32
N ALA A 330 22.99 -10.99 49.09
CA ALA A 330 23.95 -10.75 48.02
C ALA A 330 23.91 -9.25 47.63
N PRO A 331 25.06 -8.57 47.45
CA PRO A 331 25.11 -7.12 47.34
C PRO A 331 24.60 -6.62 45.98
N ALA A 332 23.80 -5.55 46.02
CA ALA A 332 23.26 -4.88 44.85
C ALA A 332 24.36 -4.14 44.06
N GLU A 333 24.60 -4.56 42.80
CA GLU A 333 25.37 -3.77 41.83
C GLU A 333 24.52 -2.65 41.22
N VAL A 334 25.06 -1.43 41.21
CA VAL A 334 24.46 -0.24 40.60
C VAL A 334 24.62 -0.32 39.07
N PRO A 335 23.55 -0.28 38.25
CA PRO A 335 23.69 -0.37 36.81
C PRO A 335 24.18 0.96 36.22
N LYS A 336 25.32 0.92 35.52
CA LYS A 336 25.86 2.06 34.76
C LYS A 336 24.87 2.48 33.66
N LYS A 337 24.58 3.79 33.63
CA LYS A 337 23.67 4.47 32.69
C LYS A 337 24.19 4.33 31.25
N LYS A 338 23.65 3.40 30.46
CA LYS A 338 23.86 3.35 29.00
C LYS A 338 22.89 4.34 28.32
N SER A 339 23.41 5.15 27.39
CA SER A 339 22.63 6.10 26.60
C SER A 339 21.56 5.37 25.78
N ARG A 340 20.31 5.82 25.87
CA ARG A 340 19.16 5.28 25.12
C ARG A 340 19.33 5.60 23.62
N GLY A 341 19.80 4.61 22.86
CA GLY A 341 19.70 4.58 21.40
C GLY A 341 18.30 4.10 20.97
N MET A 342 17.81 4.64 19.85
CA MET A 342 16.53 4.32 19.23
C MET A 342 16.51 2.87 18.71
N TRP A 343 15.46 2.10 19.04
CA TRP A 343 15.32 0.69 18.69
C TRP A 343 14.59 0.54 17.34
N PHE A 344 15.18 -0.22 16.42
CA PHE A 344 14.64 -0.53 15.09
C PHE A 344 14.25 -2.02 15.02
N CYS A 345 13.13 -2.34 14.37
CA CYS A 345 12.48 -3.66 14.35
C CYS A 345 13.21 -4.74 13.50
N CYS A 346 14.41 -4.47 12.99
CA CYS A 346 15.15 -5.39 12.10
C CYS A 346 16.60 -5.69 12.53
N GLY A 347 16.94 -5.53 13.81
CA GLY A 347 18.30 -5.82 14.32
C GLY A 347 19.21 -4.58 14.37
N ARG A 348 20.30 -4.69 15.12
CA ARG A 348 21.19 -3.57 15.46
C ARG A 348 22.33 -3.54 14.44
N ALA A 349 22.79 -2.35 14.07
CA ALA A 349 23.93 -2.19 13.14
C ALA A 349 25.22 -2.87 13.65
N ASP A 350 25.26 -3.19 14.95
CA ASP A 350 26.38 -3.84 15.64
C ASP A 350 26.40 -5.38 15.44
N ASP A 351 25.44 -5.96 14.70
CA ASP A 351 25.29 -7.42 14.50
C ASP A 351 25.96 -7.93 13.18
N LEU A 352 26.86 -7.15 12.56
CA LEU A 352 27.53 -7.49 11.29
C LEU A 352 29.08 -7.55 11.37
N ASP A 353 29.65 -7.74 12.56
CA ASP A 353 31.07 -8.08 12.74
C ASP A 353 31.25 -9.48 13.36
#